data_AF-A0A7W9YZG0-F1
#
_entry.id   AF-A0A7W9YZG0-F1
#
_cell.length_a   1.000
_cell.length_b   1.000
_cell.length_c   1.000
_cell.angle_alpha   90.00
_cell.angle_beta   90.00
_cell.angle_gamma   90.00
#
_symmetry.space_group_name_H-M   'P 1'
#
loop_
_entity.id
_entity.type
_entity.pdbx_description
1 polymer ?
#
loop_
_entity_poly.entity_id
_entity_poly.type
_entity_poly.pdbx_seq_one_letter_code
_entity_poly.pdbx_strand_id
1 'polypeptide(L)' 'MALIQHVFKRGSVYWWRRRLPIGTGRCAWVRVELSLQTKELELARLVASEVTLASHRLLPA' A
#
# COMPACT_ATOMS: atom_id res chain seq x y z
N MET A 1 -13.10 7.85 -11.61
CA MET A 1 -11.79 7.94 -10.93
C MET A 1 -11.57 6.65 -10.16
N ALA A 2 -10.70 5.76 -10.66
CA ALA A 2 -10.51 4.45 -10.04
C ALA A 2 -9.82 4.63 -8.68
N LEU A 3 -10.58 4.46 -7.60
CA LEU A 3 -10.05 4.23 -6.26
C LEU A 3 -9.20 2.96 -6.35
N ILE A 4 -7.91 3.11 -6.58
CA ILE A 4 -6.98 2.01 -6.40
C ILE A 4 -6.96 1.75 -4.89
N GLN A 5 -7.83 0.84 -4.45
CA GLN A 5 -7.89 0.37 -3.09
C GLN A 5 -6.67 -0.51 -2.87
N HIS A 6 -5.59 0.07 -2.33
CA HIS A 6 -4.39 -0.67 -1.94
C HIS A 6 -4.66 -1.70 -0.83
N VAL A 7 -5.89 -1.77 -0.30
CA VAL A 7 -6.29 -2.65 0.80
C VAL A 7 -6.99 -3.89 0.27
N PHE A 8 -6.56 -5.06 0.73
CA PHE A 8 -7.18 -6.34 0.39
C PHE A 8 -7.14 -7.29 1.59
N LYS A 9 -8.07 -8.24 1.65
CA LYS A 9 -8.10 -9.26 2.72
C LYS A 9 -7.23 -10.45 2.33
N ARG A 10 -6.40 -10.93 3.25
CA ARG A 10 -5.61 -12.17 3.08
C ARG A 10 -5.71 -12.98 4.37
N GLY A 11 -6.39 -14.12 4.27
CA GLY A 11 -6.80 -14.89 5.45
C GLY A 11 -7.76 -14.08 6.33
N SER A 12 -7.45 -13.97 7.62
CA SER A 12 -8.28 -13.25 8.58
C SER A 12 -8.00 -11.76 8.68
N VAL A 13 -6.91 -11.25 8.09
CA VAL A 13 -6.47 -9.85 8.26
C VAL A 13 -6.42 -9.10 6.94
N TYR A 14 -6.47 -7.78 7.02
CA TYR A 14 -6.27 -6.88 5.89
C TYR A 14 -4.79 -6.57 5.67
N TRP A 15 -4.46 -6.34 4.41
CA TRP A 15 -3.13 -6.06 3.91
C TRP A 15 -3.18 -4.85 3.00
N TRP A 16 -2.09 -4.09 2.99
CA TRP A 16 -1.84 -3.02 2.06
C TRP A 16 -0.80 -3.46 1.02
N ARG A 17 -1.04 -3.16 -0.25
CA ARG A 17 -0.10 -3.44 -1.34
C ARG A 17 -0.03 -2.29 -2.32
N ARG A 18 1.20 -1.85 -2.61
CA ARG A 18 1.49 -0.83 -3.62
C ARG A 18 2.75 -1.16 -4.39
N ARG A 19 2.80 -0.74 -5.66
CA ARG A 19 4.03 -0.73 -6.45
C ARG A 19 4.71 0.63 -6.28
N LEU A 20 5.96 0.64 -5.85
CA LEU A 20 6.75 1.86 -5.70
C LEU A 20 7.91 1.86 -6.71
N PRO A 21 8.20 2.98 -7.38
CA PRO A 21 9.43 3.13 -8.14
C PRO A 21 10.63 3.23 -7.19
N ILE A 22 11.65 2.40 -7.39
CA ILE A 22 12.95 2.45 -6.69
C ILE A 22 14.00 3.20 -7.53
N GLY A 23 13.69 3.62 -8.75
CA GLY A 23 14.63 4.35 -9.59
C GLY A 23 14.03 4.81 -10.92
N THR A 24 14.89 5.30 -11.82
CA THR A 24 14.51 5.93 -13.10
C THR A 24 14.38 4.97 -14.28
N GLY A 25 14.69 3.68 -14.09
CA GLY A 25 14.60 2.67 -15.15
C GLY A 25 13.19 2.14 -15.41
N ARG A 26 12.89 1.73 -16.65
CA ARG A 26 11.60 1.13 -17.08
C ARG A 26 11.13 -0.06 -16.21
N CYS A 27 12.05 -0.75 -15.54
CA CYS A 27 11.77 -1.91 -14.69
C CYS A 27 12.02 -1.68 -13.19
N ALA A 28 12.27 -0.44 -12.76
CA ALA A 28 12.64 -0.13 -11.36
C ALA A 28 11.41 -0.03 -10.44
N TRP A 29 10.49 -1.01 -10.48
CA TRP A 29 9.31 -1.05 -9.62
C TRP A 29 9.43 -2.18 -8.60
N VAL A 30 9.37 -1.85 -7.32
CA VAL A 30 9.20 -2.85 -6.27
C VAL A 30 7.73 -3.00 -5.91
N ARG A 31 7.32 -4.21 -5.58
CA ARG A 31 6.05 -4.46 -4.92
C ARG A 31 6.27 -4.47 -3.42
N VAL A 32 5.63 -3.55 -2.71
CA VAL A 32 5.61 -3.52 -1.24
C VAL A 32 4.28 -4.07 -0.76
N GLU A 33 4.35 -5.03 0.17
CA GLU A 33 3.19 -5.61 0.83
C GLU A 33 3.37 -5.48 2.34
N LEU A 34 2.34 -4.97 3.02
CA LEU A 34 2.34 -4.75 4.47
C LEU A 34 1.07 -5.37 5.06
N SER A 35 1.23 -6.16 6.13
CA SER A 35 0.08 -6.60 6.91
C SER A 35 -0.41 -5.44 7.77
N LEU A 36 -1.70 -5.14 7.72
CA LEU A 36 -2.31 -4.12 8.58
C LEU A 36 -2.73 -4.70 9.95
N GLN A 37 -2.54 -6.01 10.15
CA GLN A 37 -2.79 -6.74 11.39
C GLN A 37 -4.20 -6.57 11.99
N THR A 38 -5.17 -6.12 11.19
CA THR A 38 -6.56 -5.92 11.61
C THR A 38 -7.53 -6.76 10.78
N LYS A 39 -8.60 -7.21 11.41
CA LYS A 39 -9.74 -7.88 10.75
C LYS A 39 -10.85 -6.91 10.36
N GLU A 40 -10.77 -5.66 10.80
CA GLU A 40 -11.78 -4.63 10.59
C GLU A 40 -11.44 -3.78 9.36
N LEU A 41 -12.37 -3.71 8.40
CA LEU A 41 -12.13 -3.03 7.13
C LEU A 41 -11.95 -1.52 7.30
N GLU A 42 -12.74 -0.88 8.16
CA GLU A 42 -12.67 0.57 8.36
C GLU A 42 -11.34 0.98 9.00
N LEU A 43 -10.89 0.26 10.03
CA LEU A 43 -9.57 0.45 10.61
C LEU A 43 -8.46 0.19 9.57
N ALA A 44 -8.60 -0.86 8.75
CA ALA A 44 -7.65 -1.15 7.69
C ALA A 44 -7.55 -0.01 6.67
N ARG A 45 -8.67 0.61 6.30
CA ARG A 45 -8.72 1.75 5.37
C ARG A 45 -8.01 2.98 5.94
N LEU A 46 -8.22 3.27 7.23
CA LEU A 46 -7.56 4.38 7.92
C LEU A 46 -6.05 4.16 8.00
N VAL A 47 -5.58 2.99 8.43
CA VAL A 47 -4.14 2.71 8.46
C VAL A 47 -3.55 2.74 7.04
N ALA A 48 -4.27 2.20 6.06
CA ALA A 48 -3.83 2.21 4.67
C ALA A 48 -3.72 3.60 4.04
N SER A 49 -4.56 4.57 4.44
CA SER A 49 -4.41 5.95 3.97
C SER A 49 -3.10 6.55 4.47
N GLU A 50 -2.79 6.36 5.76
CA GLU A 50 -1.54 6.82 6.36
C GLU A 50 -0.31 6.15 5.73
N VAL A 51 -0.35 4.83 5.55
CA VAL A 51 0.71 4.08 4.85
C VAL A 51 0.86 4.55 3.41
N THR A 52 -0.24 4.85 2.72
CA THR A 52 -0.22 5.40 1.37
C THR A 52 0.48 6.77 1.36
N LEU A 53 0.14 7.68 2.26
CA LEU A 53 0.81 8.98 2.40
C LEU A 53 2.30 8.84 2.72
N ALA A 54 2.66 7.99 3.70
CA ALA A 54 4.04 7.73 4.07
C ALA A 54 4.85 7.16 2.88
N SER A 55 4.27 6.24 2.11
CA SER A 55 4.93 5.65 0.94
C SER A 55 5.22 6.64 -0.19
N HIS A 56 4.50 7.77 -0.27
CA HIS A 56 4.84 8.84 -1.23
C HIS A 56 6.18 9.50 -0.89
N ARG A 57 6.56 9.56 0.39
CA ARG A 57 7.86 10.11 0.81
C ARG A 57 9.04 9.21 0.45
N LEU A 58 8.78 7.95 0.10
CA LEU A 58 9.80 7.00 -0.34
C LEU A 58 10.09 7.12 -1.84
N LEU A 59 9.31 7.92 -2.57
CA LEU A 59 9.49 8.09 -4.00
C LEU A 59 10.66 9.05 -4.26
N PRO A 60 11.53 8.75 -5.25
CA PRO A 60 12.54 9.70 -5.69
C PRO A 60 11.86 10.99 -6.21
N ALA A 61 12.51 12.13 -5.96
CA ALA A 61 12.05 13.46 -6.37
C ALA A 61 12.09 13.65 -7.89
#